data_AF-A0A948AJQ3-F1
#
_entry.id   AF-A0A948AJQ3-F1
#
_cell.length_a   1.000
_cell.length_b   1.000
_cell.length_c   1.000
_cell.angle_alpha   90.00
_cell.angle_beta   90.00
_cell.angle_gamma   90.00
#
_symmetry.space_group_name_H-M   'P 1'
#
loop_
_entity.id
_entity.type
_entity.pdbx_description
1 polymer ?
#
loop_
_entity_poly.entity_id
_entity_poly.type
_entity_poly.pdbx_seq_one_letter_code
_entity_poly.pdbx_strand_id
1 'polypeptide(L)' 'MSVDVEDYFQVGAFEHTIPRDAWEQWPCRVEANVERILALFARHDVHATFFTLGWIAER' A
#
# COMPACT_ATOMS: atom_id res chain seq x y z
N MET A 1 9.61 6.53 12.02
CA MET A 1 9.09 5.33 11.32
C MET A 1 8.63 5.75 9.94
N SER A 2 8.85 4.94 8.89
CA SER A 2 8.31 5.19 7.56
C SER A 2 7.55 3.96 7.07
N VAL A 3 6.51 4.18 6.27
CA VAL A 3 5.71 3.14 5.64
C VAL A 3 5.63 3.45 4.15
N ASP A 4 5.95 2.45 3.33
CA ASP A 4 5.68 2.51 1.90
C ASP A 4 4.31 1.87 1.64
N VAL A 5 3.46 2.55 0.88
CA VAL A 5 2.08 2.15 0.61
C VAL A 5 2.02 1.70 -0.84
N GLU A 6 2.12 0.39 -0.98
CA GLU A 6 1.99 -0.39 -2.21
C GLU A 6 1.08 -1.60 -1.92
N ASP A 7 0.45 -2.15 -2.96
CA ASP A 7 -0.31 -3.39 -2.87
C ASP A 7 0.52 -4.61 -3.34
N TYR A 8 0.08 -5.82 -2.98
CA TYR A 8 0.86 -7.04 -3.19
C TYR A 8 1.18 -7.34 -4.66
N PHE A 9 0.40 -6.82 -5.60
CA PHE A 9 0.60 -6.98 -7.04
C PHE A 9 1.53 -5.93 -7.65
N GLN A 10 1.94 -4.93 -6.87
CA GLN A 10 2.84 -3.83 -7.29
C GLN A 10 4.31 -4.12 -6.97
N VAL A 11 4.58 -5.18 -6.19
CA VAL A 11 5.95 -5.53 -5.79
C VAL A 11 6.81 -5.90 -7.01
N GLY A 12 8.09 -5.51 -6.98
CA GLY A 12 9.03 -5.77 -8.08
C GLY A 12 9.14 -7.25 -8.48
N ALA A 13 8.88 -8.18 -7.55
CA ALA A 13 8.87 -9.61 -7.86
C ALA A 13 7.80 -10.02 -8.90
N PHE A 14 6.77 -9.20 -9.13
CA PHE A 14 5.73 -9.44 -10.13
C PHE A 14 5.82 -8.52 -11.35
N GLU A 15 6.87 -7.71 -11.50
CA GLU A 15 6.97 -6.70 -12.56
C GLU A 15 6.86 -7.28 -13.99
N HIS A 16 7.26 -8.55 -14.18
CA HIS A 16 7.20 -9.24 -15.46
C HIS A 16 5.98 -10.16 -15.63
N THR A 17 5.15 -10.31 -14.59
CA THR A 17 3.99 -11.21 -14.60
C THR A 17 2.66 -10.47 -14.44
N ILE A 18 2.67 -9.33 -13.75
CA ILE A 18 1.49 -8.48 -13.54
C ILE A 18 1.79 -7.11 -14.14
N PRO A 19 1.39 -6.87 -15.40
CA PRO A 19 1.60 -5.57 -16.03
C PRO A 19 0.74 -4.50 -15.35
N ARG A 20 1.21 -3.24 -15.39
CA ARG A 20 0.58 -2.11 -14.68
C ARG A 20 -0.87 -1.85 -15.11
N ASP A 21 -1.19 -2.09 -16.37
CA ASP A 21 -2.56 -1.94 -16.91
C ASP A 21 -3.53 -3.00 -16.36
N ALA A 22 -3.03 -4.13 -15.85
CA ALA A 22 -3.84 -5.17 -15.22
C ALA A 22 -4.08 -4.91 -13.72
N TRP A 23 -3.44 -3.91 -13.10
CA TRP A 23 -3.54 -3.66 -11.66
C TRP A 23 -4.97 -3.44 -11.17
N GLU A 24 -5.84 -2.83 -11.98
CA GLU A 24 -7.24 -2.59 -11.60
C GLU A 24 -8.06 -3.89 -11.43
N GLN A 25 -7.58 -5.00 -11.98
CA GLN A 25 -8.26 -6.28 -11.96
C GLN A 25 -8.00 -7.07 -10.67
N TRP A 26 -7.03 -6.62 -9.88
CA TRP A 26 -6.64 -7.29 -8.64
C TRP A 26 -7.34 -6.66 -7.43
N PRO A 27 -7.79 -7.47 -6.45
CA PRO A 27 -8.39 -6.95 -5.23
C PRO A 27 -7.44 -6.01 -4.47
N CYS A 28 -7.85 -4.76 -4.27
CA CYS A 28 -7.13 -3.79 -3.45
C CYS A 28 -7.24 -4.16 -1.97
N ARG A 29 -6.13 -4.11 -1.25
CA ARG A 29 -6.04 -4.39 0.20
C ARG A 29 -5.50 -3.22 1.01
N VAL A 30 -5.11 -2.13 0.34
CA VAL A 30 -4.45 -0.97 0.95
C VAL A 30 -5.30 -0.39 2.08
N GLU A 31 -6.58 -0.12 1.86
CA GLU A 31 -7.47 0.52 2.85
C GLU A 31 -7.47 -0.23 4.19
N ALA A 32 -7.86 -1.50 4.16
CA ALA A 32 -7.96 -2.34 5.35
C ALA A 32 -6.60 -2.52 6.05
N ASN A 33 -5.49 -2.54 5.31
CA ASN A 33 -4.16 -2.69 5.88
C ASN A 33 -3.66 -1.37 6.50
N VAL A 34 -3.89 -0.24 5.85
CA VAL A 34 -3.53 1.09 6.37
C VAL A 34 -4.30 1.38 7.65
N GLU A 35 -5.60 1.08 7.72
CA GLU A 35 -6.38 1.21 8.96
C GLU A 35 -5.77 0.43 10.13
N ARG A 36 -5.35 -0.82 9.88
CA ARG A 36 -4.69 -1.65 10.89
C ARG A 36 -3.36 -1.08 11.35
N ILE A 37 -2.55 -0.57 10.43
CA ILE A 37 -1.26 0.05 10.73
C ILE A 37 -1.46 1.34 11.54
N LEU A 38 -2.41 2.19 11.14
CA LEU A 38 -2.75 3.42 11.88
C LEU A 38 -3.22 3.10 13.30
N ALA A 39 -4.10 2.10 13.47
CA ALA A 39 -4.54 1.66 14.80
C ALA A 39 -3.38 1.15 15.66
N LEU A 40 -2.44 0.40 15.07
CA LEU A 40 -1.25 -0.06 15.76
C LEU A 40 -0.34 1.10 16.17
N PHE A 41 -0.09 2.05 15.27
CA PHE A 41 0.72 3.22 15.56
C PHE A 41 0.09 4.10 16.63
N ALA A 42 -1.23 4.32 16.58
CA ALA A 42 -1.96 5.06 17.60
C ALA A 42 -1.85 4.39 18.99
N ARG A 43 -1.96 3.05 19.06
CA ARG A 43 -1.80 2.31 20.33
C ARG A 43 -0.42 2.50 20.97
N HIS A 44 0.60 2.74 20.16
CA HIS A 44 1.99 2.85 20.60
C HIS A 44 2.55 4.29 20.55
N ASP A 45 1.70 5.29 20.32
CA ASP A 45 2.09 6.70 20.17
C ASP A 45 3.21 6.91 19.13
N VAL A 46 3.14 6.16 18.03
CA VAL A 46 4.15 6.19 16.96
C VAL A 46 3.75 7.20 15.90
N HIS A 47 4.63 8.19 15.68
CA HIS A 47 4.57 9.04 14.50
C HIS A 47 5.30 8.36 13.33
N ALA A 48 4.64 8.34 12.17
CA ALA A 48 5.18 7.75 10.95
C ALA A 48 4.88 8.61 9.71
N THR A 49 5.78 8.53 8.73
CA THR A 49 5.60 9.13 7.40
C THR A 49 5.18 8.03 6.43
N PHE A 50 4.11 8.28 5.66
CA PHE A 50 3.61 7.36 4.64
C PHE A 50 3.99 7.88 3.26
N PHE A 51 4.66 7.04 2.47
CA PHE A 51 4.96 7.28 1.07
C PHE A 51 3.99 6.44 0.26
N THR A 52 3.20 7.06 -0.62
CA THR A 52 2.14 6.36 -1.34
C THR A 52 2.45 6.35 -2.82
N LEU A 53 2.35 5.17 -3.44
CA LEU A 53 2.47 5.06 -4.88
C LEU A 53 1.39 5.91 -5.56
N GLY A 54 1.78 6.71 -6.57
CA GLY A 54 0.84 7.63 -7.24
C GLY A 54 -0.43 6.96 -7.75
N TRP A 55 -0.34 5.71 -8.22
CA TRP A 55 -1.50 4.92 -8.65
C TRP A 55 -2.52 4.67 -7.51
N ILE A 56 -2.05 4.47 -6.28
CA ILE A 56 -2.91 4.35 -5.10
C ILE A 56 -3.49 5.72 -4.73
N ALA A 57 -2.68 6.79 -4.83
CA ALA A 57 -3.08 8.14 -4.43
C ALA A 57 -4.11 8.80 -5.37
N GLU A 58 -4.21 8.35 -6.61
CA GLU A 58 -5.18 8.84 -7.61
C GLU A 58 -6.61 8.27 -7.42
N ARG A 59 -6.81 7.40 -6.43
CA ARG A 59 -8.06 6.66 -6.19
C ARG A 59 -8.79 7.14 -4.94
#